data_AF-A0A7S1IIQ4-F1
#
_entry.id   AF-A0A7S1IIQ4-F1
#
_cell.length_a   1.000
_cell.length_b   1.000
_cell.length_c   1.000
_cell.angle_alpha   90.00
_cell.angle_beta   90.00
_cell.angle_gamma   90.00
#
_symmetry.space_group_name_H-M   'P 1'
#
loop_
_entity.id
_entity.type
_entity.pdbx_description
1 polymer ?
#
loop_
_entity_poly.entity_id
_entity_poly.type
_entity_poly.pdbx_seq_one_letter_code
_entity_poly.pdbx_strand_id
1 'polypeptide(L)'
;QHYFDLQWKVEALVQVLLCLVVVLCATMLGYGSLGFQCVDNIKNFMADGEFNQGPESDGLYFKKTFESVDDPQSFHQWLAADATLGVLWGHSSASPYDDLIVRGQLRLSQLRVRSTPCPHPQAKPCYPPWSPEYRDTAPFEGSETKLCKEPANNPWVVTRKLDEVGGEASVPGYIFSQHHDVAGWFGNYDFDNAYTYRLNVSLDFADAKKRFACLEEQGWIDGQTRGILVRFIALDRVNDLMVNVQM
;
A
#
# COMPACT_ATOMS: atom_id res chain seq x y z
N GLN A 1 -10.33 -29.87 -58.69
CA GLN A 1 -11.28 -29.67 -57.57
C GLN A 1 -10.93 -30.51 -56.34
N HIS A 2 -10.81 -31.84 -56.43
CA HIS A 2 -10.47 -32.71 -55.29
C HIS A 2 -9.18 -32.35 -54.51
N TYR A 3 -8.13 -31.87 -55.18
CA TYR A 3 -6.86 -31.52 -54.52
C TYR A 3 -6.98 -30.25 -53.66
N PHE A 4 -7.66 -29.22 -54.16
CA PHE A 4 -7.98 -28.01 -53.39
C PHE A 4 -8.86 -28.35 -52.18
N ASP A 5 -9.78 -29.31 -52.34
CA ASP A 5 -10.66 -29.77 -51.26
C ASP A 5 -9.93 -30.50 -50.12
N LEU A 6 -8.83 -31.17 -50.43
CA LEU A 6 -8.01 -31.86 -49.44
C LEU A 6 -7.10 -30.86 -48.70
N GLN A 7 -6.54 -29.90 -49.43
CA GLN A 7 -5.62 -28.92 -48.88
C GLN A 7 -6.28 -28.04 -47.82
N TRP A 8 -7.49 -27.51 -48.06
CA TRP A 8 -8.16 -26.67 -47.05
C TRP A 8 -8.54 -27.43 -45.78
N LYS A 9 -8.88 -28.73 -45.89
CA LYS A 9 -9.18 -29.59 -44.73
C LYS A 9 -7.95 -29.84 -43.88
N VAL A 10 -6.80 -30.04 -44.51
CA VAL A 10 -5.51 -30.22 -43.80
C VAL A 10 -5.09 -28.91 -43.13
N GLU A 11 -5.19 -27.76 -43.81
CA GLU A 11 -4.88 -26.45 -43.24
C GLU A 11 -5.79 -26.12 -42.05
N ALA A 12 -7.11 -26.36 -42.16
CA ALA A 12 -8.06 -26.18 -41.08
C ALA A 12 -7.76 -27.11 -39.88
N LEU A 13 -7.40 -28.37 -40.12
CA LEU A 13 -7.05 -29.32 -39.07
C LEU A 13 -5.77 -28.88 -38.33
N VAL A 14 -4.75 -28.42 -39.06
CA VAL A 14 -3.51 -27.89 -38.48
C VAL A 14 -3.80 -26.65 -37.63
N GLN A 15 -4.65 -25.73 -38.09
CA GLN A 15 -5.06 -24.56 -37.30
C GLN A 15 -5.78 -24.95 -36.02
N VAL A 16 -6.73 -25.90 -36.07
CA VAL A 16 -7.44 -26.39 -34.88
C VAL A 16 -6.48 -27.02 -33.88
N LEU A 17 -5.52 -27.84 -34.35
CA LEU A 17 -4.51 -28.47 -33.49
C LEU A 17 -3.60 -27.41 -32.84
N LEU A 18 -3.16 -26.40 -33.59
CA LEU A 18 -2.38 -25.29 -33.03
C LEU A 18 -3.17 -24.51 -31.98
N CYS A 19 -4.45 -24.23 -32.22
CA CYS A 19 -5.32 -23.58 -31.24
C CYS A 19 -5.44 -24.42 -29.96
N LEU A 20 -5.62 -25.73 -30.07
CA LEU A 20 -5.69 -26.62 -28.90
C LEU A 20 -4.38 -26.64 -28.11
N VAL A 21 -3.22 -26.64 -28.78
CA VAL A 21 -1.91 -26.54 -28.12
C VAL A 21 -1.77 -25.21 -27.39
N VAL A 22 -2.19 -24.09 -28.00
CA VAL A 22 -2.15 -22.77 -27.35
C VAL A 22 -3.05 -22.73 -26.11
N VAL A 23 -4.27 -23.26 -26.20
CA VAL A 23 -5.19 -23.36 -25.06
C VAL A 23 -4.61 -24.24 -23.96
N LEU A 24 -4.00 -25.37 -24.31
CA LEU A 24 -3.35 -26.24 -23.33
C LEU A 24 -2.16 -25.53 -22.66
N CYS A 25 -1.30 -24.86 -23.42
CA CYS A 25 -0.22 -24.05 -22.85
C CYS A 25 -0.75 -22.94 -21.92
N ALA A 26 -1.79 -22.21 -22.34
CA ALA A 26 -2.40 -21.17 -21.53
C ALA A 26 -3.05 -21.71 -20.24
N THR A 27 -3.71 -22.86 -20.31
CA THR A 27 -4.31 -23.51 -19.14
C THR A 27 -3.26 -24.08 -18.19
N MET A 28 -2.15 -24.64 -18.70
CA MET A 28 -1.04 -25.08 -17.86
C MET A 28 -0.34 -23.89 -17.18
N LEU A 29 -0.17 -22.77 -17.88
CA LEU A 29 0.35 -21.52 -17.28
C LEU A 29 -0.60 -20.97 -16.21
N GLY A 30 -1.91 -21.04 -16.42
CA GLY A 30 -2.91 -20.62 -15.43
C GLY A 30 -3.00 -21.52 -14.21
N TYR A 31 -2.96 -22.85 -14.40
CA TYR A 31 -3.10 -23.85 -13.33
C TYR A 31 -1.92 -23.85 -12.35
N GLY A 32 -0.73 -23.45 -12.80
CA GLY A 32 0.46 -23.31 -11.94
C GLY A 32 0.40 -22.15 -10.94
N SER A 33 -0.65 -21.31 -10.96
CA SER A 33 -0.76 -20.15 -10.07
C SER A 33 -1.45 -20.48 -8.74
N LEU A 34 -0.68 -20.94 -7.75
CA LEU A 34 -1.14 -21.10 -6.35
C LEU A 34 -1.29 -19.76 -5.59
N GLY A 35 -1.25 -18.63 -6.30
CA GLY A 35 -1.23 -17.30 -5.69
C GLY A 35 -2.48 -16.94 -4.87
N PHE A 36 -3.61 -17.60 -5.14
CA PHE A 36 -4.87 -17.33 -4.42
C PHE A 36 -4.74 -17.58 -2.90
N GLN A 37 -4.15 -18.70 -2.49
CA GLN A 37 -4.01 -19.04 -1.07
C GLN A 37 -3.06 -18.07 -0.35
N CYS A 38 -2.00 -17.62 -1.03
CA CYS A 38 -1.08 -16.63 -0.50
C CYS A 38 -1.79 -15.28 -0.25
N VAL A 39 -2.60 -14.84 -1.20
CA VAL A 39 -3.40 -13.61 -1.08
C VAL A 39 -4.41 -13.71 0.07
N ASP A 40 -5.11 -14.84 0.19
CA ASP A 40 -6.07 -15.07 1.28
C ASP A 40 -5.39 -15.04 2.65
N ASN A 41 -4.20 -15.63 2.78
CA ASN A 41 -3.44 -15.60 4.03
C ASN A 41 -3.03 -14.18 4.42
N ILE A 42 -2.55 -13.38 3.45
CA ILE A 42 -2.20 -11.97 3.68
C ILE A 42 -3.44 -11.16 4.05
N LYS A 43 -4.58 -11.40 3.39
CA LYS A 43 -5.85 -10.72 3.69
C LYS A 43 -6.32 -11.04 5.11
N ASN A 44 -6.43 -12.32 5.45
CA ASN A 44 -6.90 -12.75 6.77
C ASN A 44 -6.04 -12.16 7.90
N PHE A 45 -4.77 -11.93 7.61
CA PHE A 45 -3.83 -11.38 8.56
C PHE A 45 -3.89 -9.86 8.68
N MET A 46 -3.94 -9.13 7.54
CA MET A 46 -3.86 -7.67 7.53
C MET A 46 -5.24 -7.00 7.64
N ALA A 47 -6.26 -7.59 7.02
CA ALA A 47 -7.61 -7.02 6.98
C ALA A 47 -8.49 -7.57 8.11
N ASP A 48 -8.45 -8.89 8.33
CA ASP A 48 -9.30 -9.58 9.28
C ASP A 48 -8.61 -9.83 10.65
N GLY A 49 -7.34 -9.42 10.77
CA GLY A 49 -6.59 -9.41 12.03
C GLY A 49 -7.29 -8.55 13.08
N GLU A 50 -7.40 -9.08 14.30
CA GLU A 50 -8.00 -8.35 15.42
C GLU A 50 -6.92 -7.56 16.17
N PHE A 51 -7.09 -6.26 16.28
CA PHE A 51 -6.29 -5.41 17.16
C PHE A 51 -7.10 -4.89 18.34
N ASN A 52 -6.38 -4.64 19.44
CA ASN A 52 -6.96 -4.16 20.69
C ASN A 52 -7.10 -2.64 20.69
N GLN A 53 -8.31 -2.13 20.90
CA GLN A 53 -8.58 -0.73 21.18
C GLN A 53 -8.92 -0.53 22.67
N GLY A 54 -8.12 0.32 23.37
CA GLY A 54 -8.40 0.78 24.74
C GLY A 54 -7.14 0.91 25.64
N PRO A 55 -7.18 1.73 26.71
CA PRO A 55 -6.15 1.70 27.75
C PRO A 55 -6.20 0.38 28.53
N GLU A 56 -5.03 -0.20 28.85
CA GLU A 56 -4.92 -1.44 29.64
C GLU A 56 -5.65 -1.38 31.00
N SER A 57 -5.99 -0.18 31.49
CA SER A 57 -6.52 0.04 32.84
C SER A 57 -7.95 -0.45 33.09
N ASP A 58 -8.78 -0.63 32.05
CA ASP A 58 -10.24 -0.77 32.24
C ASP A 58 -10.79 -2.15 31.83
N GLY A 59 -9.94 -3.07 31.36
CA GLY A 59 -10.31 -4.47 31.10
C GLY A 59 -11.32 -4.71 29.96
N LEU A 60 -11.74 -3.66 29.25
CA LEU A 60 -12.61 -3.74 28.08
C LEU A 60 -11.79 -3.56 26.80
N TYR A 61 -11.27 -4.67 26.27
CA TYR A 61 -10.69 -4.70 24.93
C TYR A 61 -11.80 -4.83 23.91
N PHE A 62 -11.98 -3.79 23.07
CA PHE A 62 -12.79 -3.94 21.86
C PHE A 62 -11.90 -4.49 20.76
N LYS A 63 -12.30 -5.64 20.20
CA LYS A 63 -11.66 -6.25 19.04
C LYS A 63 -12.13 -5.50 17.80
N LYS A 64 -11.19 -4.86 17.11
CA LYS A 64 -11.41 -4.19 15.82
C LYS A 64 -10.58 -4.86 14.73
N THR A 65 -11.09 -4.82 13.50
CA THR A 65 -10.38 -5.23 12.27
C THR A 65 -10.08 -4.00 11.42
N PHE A 66 -9.26 -4.12 10.37
CA PHE A 66 -9.01 -2.99 9.45
C PHE A 66 -10.31 -2.46 8.85
N GLU A 67 -11.26 -3.34 8.53
CA GLU A 67 -12.58 -2.96 8.00
C GLU A 67 -13.40 -2.08 8.96
N SER A 68 -13.05 -2.07 10.25
CA SER A 68 -13.72 -1.27 11.29
C SER A 68 -13.00 0.04 11.65
N VAL A 69 -11.97 0.40 10.89
CA VAL A 69 -11.26 1.69 11.03
C VAL A 69 -12.13 2.79 10.42
N ASP A 70 -12.62 3.68 11.28
CA ASP A 70 -13.59 4.72 10.94
C ASP A 70 -13.13 6.14 11.29
N ASP A 71 -11.97 6.28 11.94
CA ASP A 71 -11.44 7.56 12.38
C ASP A 71 -9.89 7.57 12.43
N PRO A 72 -9.24 8.75 12.46
CA PRO A 72 -7.78 8.83 12.49
C PRO A 72 -7.12 8.12 13.68
N GLN A 73 -7.76 8.12 14.85
CA GLN A 73 -7.21 7.50 16.05
C GLN A 73 -7.26 5.98 15.94
N SER A 74 -8.38 5.40 15.47
CA SER A 74 -8.46 3.96 15.20
C SER A 74 -7.47 3.51 14.12
N PHE A 75 -7.19 4.36 13.12
CA PHE A 75 -6.14 4.09 12.14
C PHE A 75 -4.73 4.10 12.75
N HIS A 76 -4.41 5.07 13.61
CA HIS A 76 -3.11 5.09 14.33
C HIS A 76 -2.94 3.87 15.24
N GLN A 77 -4.01 3.45 15.92
CA GLN A 77 -4.01 2.22 16.73
C GLN A 77 -3.78 0.99 15.88
N TRP A 78 -4.45 0.86 14.73
CA TRP A 78 -4.21 -0.22 13.78
C TRP A 78 -2.77 -0.21 13.25
N LEU A 79 -2.21 0.95 12.91
CA LEU A 79 -0.82 1.06 12.49
C LEU A 79 0.16 0.58 13.58
N ALA A 80 -0.05 1.01 14.83
CA ALA A 80 0.82 0.69 15.96
C ALA A 80 0.67 -0.75 16.47
N ALA A 81 -0.51 -1.35 16.31
CA ALA A 81 -0.79 -2.74 16.66
C ALA A 81 -0.51 -3.66 15.47
N ASP A 82 -1.40 -3.74 14.48
CA ASP A 82 -1.41 -4.80 13.47
C ASP A 82 -0.50 -4.54 12.28
N ALA A 83 -0.44 -3.31 11.74
CA ALA A 83 0.44 -3.05 10.59
C ALA A 83 1.92 -3.20 10.97
N THR A 84 2.29 -2.95 12.23
CA THR A 84 3.65 -3.13 12.74
C THR A 84 3.91 -4.56 13.18
N LEU A 85 3.00 -5.18 13.94
CA LEU A 85 3.19 -6.56 14.41
C LEU A 85 3.10 -7.52 13.22
N GLY A 86 2.13 -7.33 12.34
CA GLY A 86 1.89 -8.23 11.24
C GLY A 86 3.05 -8.28 10.23
N VAL A 87 3.52 -7.11 9.81
CA VAL A 87 4.66 -6.96 8.90
C VAL A 87 5.98 -7.54 9.47
N LEU A 88 6.12 -7.61 10.80
CA LEU A 88 7.39 -7.94 11.46
C LEU A 88 7.41 -9.32 12.15
N TRP A 89 6.29 -10.04 12.17
CA TRP A 89 6.13 -11.33 12.87
C TRP A 89 6.59 -12.57 12.09
N GLY A 90 7.23 -12.42 10.94
CA GLY A 90 7.97 -13.54 10.30
C GLY A 90 9.16 -14.07 11.14
N HIS A 91 9.26 -13.73 12.44
CA HIS A 91 10.35 -14.07 13.36
C HIS A 91 9.89 -14.69 14.69
N SER A 92 8.59 -14.89 14.94
CA SER A 92 8.13 -15.58 16.16
C SER A 92 7.80 -17.03 15.88
N SER A 93 8.47 -17.98 16.54
CA SER A 93 8.39 -19.43 16.31
C SER A 93 7.05 -20.12 16.63
N ALA A 94 5.96 -19.35 16.71
CA ALA A 94 4.60 -19.81 16.99
C ALA A 94 3.56 -19.16 16.05
N SER A 95 3.99 -18.42 15.04
CA SER A 95 3.07 -17.78 14.09
C SER A 95 2.66 -18.80 13.01
N PRO A 96 1.36 -18.95 12.69
CA PRO A 96 0.92 -19.72 11.53
C PRO A 96 1.34 -19.09 10.19
N TYR A 97 2.09 -17.97 10.22
CA TYR A 97 2.54 -17.18 9.07
C TYR A 97 4.07 -17.13 8.93
N ASP A 98 4.82 -18.07 9.52
CA ASP A 98 6.30 -18.15 9.42
C ASP A 98 6.82 -18.19 7.97
N ASP A 99 5.95 -18.52 7.02
CA ASP A 99 6.23 -18.58 5.60
C ASP A 99 6.16 -17.22 4.89
N LEU A 100 5.57 -16.19 5.50
CA LEU A 100 5.45 -14.83 4.95
C LEU A 100 6.49 -13.89 5.56
N ILE A 101 7.27 -13.24 4.71
CA ILE A 101 8.33 -12.30 5.13
C ILE A 101 8.20 -10.99 4.41
N VAL A 102 8.13 -9.91 5.18
CA VAL A 102 8.23 -8.58 4.58
C VAL A 102 9.66 -8.28 4.17
N ARG A 103 9.83 -7.87 2.92
CA ARG A 103 11.10 -7.49 2.31
C ARG A 103 11.17 -5.97 2.18
N GLY A 104 12.33 -5.40 2.54
CA GLY A 104 12.60 -3.98 2.33
C GLY A 104 12.06 -3.11 3.47
N GLN A 105 11.11 -2.23 3.16
CA GLN A 105 10.58 -1.23 4.08
C GLN A 105 9.06 -1.11 3.90
N LEU A 106 8.37 -0.78 4.98
CA LEU A 106 6.98 -0.34 4.92
C LEU A 106 6.95 1.13 4.48
N ARG A 107 6.09 1.46 3.53
CA ARG A 107 5.90 2.83 3.05
C ARG A 107 4.50 3.32 3.42
N LEU A 108 4.46 4.49 4.05
CA LEU A 108 3.25 5.29 4.20
C LEU A 108 3.32 6.46 3.22
N SER A 109 2.26 6.63 2.43
CA SER A 109 2.08 7.79 1.56
C SER A 109 0.76 8.48 1.91
N GLN A 110 0.75 9.81 1.99
CA GLN A 110 -0.43 10.59 2.31
C GLN A 110 -0.73 11.63 1.23
N LEU A 111 -2.02 11.77 0.93
CA LEU A 111 -2.58 12.82 0.08
C LEU A 111 -3.29 13.86 0.91
N ARG A 112 -2.98 15.14 0.65
CA ARG A 112 -3.58 16.30 1.32
C ARG A 112 -4.07 17.31 0.31
N VAL A 113 -5.10 18.07 0.69
CA VAL A 113 -5.65 19.16 -0.10
C VAL A 113 -5.43 20.50 0.58
N ARG A 114 -5.11 21.52 -0.22
CA ARG A 114 -4.96 22.89 0.27
C ARG A 114 -6.30 23.46 0.67
N SER A 115 -6.30 24.38 1.64
CA SER A 115 -7.50 25.14 1.98
C SER A 115 -7.98 25.98 0.80
N THR A 116 -9.29 26.04 0.61
CA THR A 116 -9.94 26.95 -0.35
C THR A 116 -10.86 27.91 0.38
N PRO A 117 -11.11 29.12 -0.16
CA PRO A 117 -12.14 30.01 0.37
C PRO A 117 -13.49 29.29 0.46
N CYS A 118 -14.13 29.33 1.61
CA CYS A 118 -15.46 28.75 1.79
C CYS A 118 -16.51 29.57 1.04
N PRO A 119 -17.43 28.94 0.28
CA PRO A 119 -18.55 29.64 -0.33
C PRO A 119 -19.59 30.14 0.70
N HIS A 120 -19.50 29.69 1.96
CA HIS A 120 -20.38 30.11 3.06
C HIS A 120 -19.58 30.97 4.07
N PRO A 121 -20.19 32.00 4.71
CA PRO A 121 -19.52 32.90 5.66
C PRO A 121 -19.02 32.27 6.99
N GLN A 122 -18.78 30.96 7.03
CA GLN A 122 -18.16 30.34 8.21
C GLN A 122 -16.66 30.65 8.20
N ALA A 123 -16.16 31.24 9.28
CA ALA A 123 -14.75 31.63 9.50
C ALA A 123 -13.79 30.43 9.67
N LYS A 124 -14.12 29.25 9.13
CA LYS A 124 -13.30 28.05 9.18
C LYS A 124 -12.70 27.77 7.81
N PRO A 125 -11.46 27.24 7.71
CA PRO A 125 -10.91 26.80 6.44
C PRO A 125 -11.77 25.66 5.86
N CYS A 126 -12.07 25.72 4.56
CA CYS A 126 -12.72 24.64 3.83
C CYS A 126 -11.69 23.82 3.07
N TYR A 127 -11.87 22.50 3.09
CA TYR A 127 -11.02 21.55 2.39
C TYR A 127 -11.87 20.77 1.39
N PRO A 128 -11.69 20.95 0.08
CA PRO A 128 -12.51 20.31 -0.94
C PRO A 128 -12.29 18.78 -0.99
N PRO A 129 -13.11 18.03 -1.75
CA PRO A 129 -12.78 16.66 -2.15
C PRO A 129 -11.41 16.60 -2.86
N TRP A 130 -10.79 15.42 -2.88
CA TRP A 130 -9.54 15.23 -3.60
C TRP A 130 -9.71 15.53 -5.09
N SER A 131 -8.83 16.40 -5.60
CA SER A 131 -8.63 16.67 -7.02
C SER A 131 -7.17 17.09 -7.21
N PRO A 132 -6.52 16.74 -8.34
CA PRO A 132 -5.18 17.22 -8.65
C PRO A 132 -5.02 18.75 -8.53
N GLU A 133 -6.08 19.51 -8.83
CA GLU A 133 -6.08 20.98 -8.75
C GLU A 133 -6.03 21.53 -7.32
N TYR A 134 -6.48 20.75 -6.33
CA TYR A 134 -6.49 21.15 -4.92
C TYR A 134 -5.36 20.52 -4.12
N ARG A 135 -4.40 19.85 -4.79
CA ARG A 135 -3.26 19.21 -4.13
C ARG A 135 -2.51 20.19 -3.23
N ASP A 136 -2.30 19.81 -1.98
CA ASP A 136 -1.39 20.53 -1.09
C ASP A 136 0.05 20.13 -1.38
N THR A 137 0.91 21.13 -1.56
CA THR A 137 2.35 20.96 -1.79
C THR A 137 3.20 21.74 -0.80
N ALA A 138 2.56 22.48 0.12
CA ALA A 138 3.26 23.22 1.15
C ALA A 138 3.88 22.26 2.16
N PRO A 139 5.06 22.50 2.74
CA PRO A 139 5.51 21.72 3.88
C PRO A 139 4.53 21.91 5.06
N PHE A 140 4.39 20.90 5.93
CA PHE A 140 3.59 21.07 7.15
C PHE A 140 4.13 22.22 8.00
N GLU A 141 3.21 23.07 8.48
CA GLU A 141 3.55 24.11 9.45
C GLU A 141 4.10 23.47 10.73
N GLY A 142 5.26 23.95 11.21
CA GLY A 142 5.93 23.37 12.39
C GLY A 142 6.91 22.23 12.09
N SER A 143 7.19 21.93 10.81
CA SER A 143 8.23 20.99 10.38
C SER A 143 9.64 21.34 10.87
N GLU A 144 9.85 22.55 11.41
CA GLU A 144 11.14 23.00 11.92
C GLU A 144 11.46 22.52 13.36
N THR A 145 10.47 22.20 14.20
CA THR A 145 10.65 22.07 15.66
C THR A 145 10.50 20.68 16.27
N LYS A 146 10.22 19.62 15.51
CA LYS A 146 9.79 18.33 16.11
C LYS A 146 10.65 17.12 15.72
N LEU A 147 10.84 16.24 16.70
CA LEU A 147 11.86 15.18 16.87
C LEU A 147 12.07 14.16 15.73
N CYS A 148 11.28 14.21 14.65
CA CYS A 148 11.27 13.20 13.59
C CYS A 148 12.13 13.58 12.37
N LYS A 149 13.04 14.55 12.54
CA LYS A 149 14.06 14.98 11.58
C LYS A 149 15.28 14.06 11.56
N GLU A 150 15.09 12.78 11.22
CA GLU A 150 16.19 12.11 10.54
C GLU A 150 16.18 12.54 9.06
N PRO A 151 17.34 12.84 8.45
CA PRO A 151 17.41 13.43 7.12
C PRO A 151 16.95 12.49 5.98
N ALA A 152 16.72 11.21 6.26
CA ALA A 152 16.16 10.27 5.29
C ALA A 152 14.66 10.06 5.58
N ASN A 153 13.80 10.46 4.64
CA ASN A 153 12.34 10.27 4.64
C ASN A 153 11.55 11.14 5.64
N ASN A 154 11.64 12.46 5.48
CA ASN A 154 10.83 13.40 6.25
C ASN A 154 9.36 13.41 5.75
N PRO A 155 8.38 12.90 6.55
CA PRO A 155 6.98 12.80 6.12
C PRO A 155 6.25 14.15 6.12
N TRP A 156 6.92 15.22 6.54
CA TRP A 156 6.38 16.58 6.62
C TRP A 156 6.74 17.40 5.37
N VAL A 157 7.62 16.87 4.52
CA VAL A 157 8.07 17.50 3.29
C VAL A 157 7.59 16.68 2.11
N VAL A 158 6.95 17.39 1.20
CA VAL A 158 6.43 16.84 -0.03
C VAL A 158 7.58 16.33 -0.89
N THR A 159 7.56 15.04 -1.24
CA THR A 159 8.59 14.47 -2.09
C THR A 159 8.33 14.90 -3.54
N ARG A 160 9.24 15.68 -4.13
CA ARG A 160 9.22 15.97 -5.58
C ARG A 160 9.82 14.80 -6.35
N LYS A 161 9.55 14.76 -7.66
CA LYS A 161 9.89 13.65 -8.56
C LYS A 161 11.36 13.22 -8.40
N LEU A 162 11.61 11.91 -8.43
CA LEU A 162 12.98 11.37 -8.57
C LEU A 162 13.69 11.92 -9.82
N ASP A 163 12.94 12.31 -10.85
CA ASP A 163 13.47 12.94 -12.07
C ASP A 163 14.15 14.30 -11.82
N GLU A 164 13.79 15.04 -10.76
CA GLU A 164 14.45 16.31 -10.40
C GLU A 164 15.71 16.07 -9.55
N VAL A 165 15.82 14.92 -8.90
CA VAL A 165 17.00 14.48 -8.15
C VAL A 165 17.75 13.44 -8.98
N GLY A 166 18.19 13.86 -10.18
CA GLY A 166 18.80 13.04 -11.24
C GLY A 166 19.43 11.72 -10.79
N GLY A 167 18.60 10.68 -10.70
CA GLY A 167 18.97 9.46 -10.01
C GLY A 167 17.97 8.36 -10.24
N GLU A 168 17.98 7.80 -11.45
CA GLU A 168 17.69 6.39 -11.70
C GLU A 168 18.71 5.47 -10.99
N ALA A 169 19.05 5.77 -9.73
CA ALA A 169 19.93 4.94 -8.93
C ALA A 169 19.06 3.88 -8.26
N SER A 170 18.96 2.76 -8.97
CA SER A 170 18.70 1.42 -8.46
C SER A 170 19.15 1.24 -7.00
N VAL A 171 18.23 1.45 -6.06
CA VAL A 171 18.36 0.86 -4.73
C VAL A 171 18.01 -0.62 -4.88
N PRO A 172 18.93 -1.56 -4.61
CA PRO A 172 18.64 -2.99 -4.72
C PRO A 172 17.45 -3.34 -3.82
N GLY A 173 16.38 -3.88 -4.40
CA GLY A 173 15.12 -4.19 -3.70
C GLY A 173 13.94 -3.25 -3.99
N TYR A 174 14.15 -2.18 -4.77
CA TYR A 174 13.06 -1.34 -5.28
C TYR A 174 12.53 -1.89 -6.61
N ILE A 175 11.33 -2.47 -6.59
CA ILE A 175 10.55 -2.68 -7.81
C ILE A 175 9.89 -1.34 -8.14
N PHE A 176 10.27 -0.75 -9.26
CA PHE A 176 9.59 0.41 -9.84
C PHE A 176 8.16 -0.01 -10.20
N SER A 177 7.17 0.45 -9.43
CA SER A 177 5.81 0.57 -9.93
C SER A 177 5.82 1.73 -10.92
N GLN A 178 5.79 1.43 -12.22
CA GLN A 178 5.48 2.43 -13.23
C GLN A 178 4.17 3.11 -12.84
N HIS A 179 4.11 4.44 -12.95
CA HIS A 179 2.97 5.31 -12.67
C HIS A 179 1.60 4.59 -12.58
N HIS A 180 1.17 4.25 -11.37
CA HIS A 180 -0.16 3.71 -11.14
C HIS A 180 -0.89 4.68 -10.22
N ASP A 181 -1.82 5.44 -10.80
CA ASP A 181 -2.92 5.98 -10.03
C ASP A 181 -3.58 4.78 -9.32
N VAL A 182 -3.71 4.87 -8.00
CA VAL A 182 -4.44 3.87 -7.23
C VAL A 182 -5.92 4.15 -7.43
N ALA A 183 -6.61 3.28 -8.15
CA ALA A 183 -8.06 3.35 -8.29
C ALA A 183 -8.70 3.02 -6.94
N GLY A 184 -9.23 4.04 -6.27
CA GLY A 184 -10.02 3.88 -5.05
C GLY A 184 -11.51 3.98 -5.35
N TRP A 185 -12.33 3.72 -4.33
CA TRP A 185 -13.80 3.71 -4.47
C TRP A 185 -14.39 5.05 -4.93
N PHE A 186 -13.80 6.17 -4.47
CA PHE A 186 -14.30 7.52 -4.73
C PHE A 186 -13.52 8.28 -5.82
N GLY A 187 -12.54 7.63 -6.45
CA GLY A 187 -11.74 8.23 -7.50
C GLY A 187 -10.35 7.62 -7.62
N ASN A 188 -9.58 8.15 -8.56
CA ASN A 188 -8.19 7.76 -8.77
C ASN A 188 -7.27 8.65 -7.91
N TYR A 189 -6.37 8.00 -7.18
CA TYR A 189 -5.48 8.64 -6.23
C TYR A 189 -4.03 8.50 -6.65
N ASP A 190 -3.36 9.64 -6.71
CA ASP A 190 -2.01 9.73 -7.22
C ASP A 190 -0.97 9.65 -6.09
N PHE A 191 -0.89 8.49 -5.44
CA PHE A 191 0.04 8.26 -4.33
C PHE A 191 1.51 8.09 -4.77
N ASP A 192 1.71 7.69 -6.03
CA ASP A 192 3.03 7.35 -6.56
C ASP A 192 3.71 8.48 -7.35
N ASN A 193 3.00 9.54 -7.77
CA ASN A 193 3.68 10.70 -8.38
C ASN A 193 4.37 11.60 -7.34
N ALA A 194 5.17 12.53 -7.88
CA ALA A 194 5.63 13.71 -7.17
C ALA A 194 4.45 14.36 -6.44
N TYR A 195 4.71 14.92 -5.27
CA TYR A 195 3.75 15.64 -4.46
C TYR A 195 2.91 14.84 -3.46
N THR A 196 3.53 13.82 -2.86
CA THR A 196 2.98 13.09 -1.70
C THR A 196 3.89 13.25 -0.49
N TYR A 197 3.30 13.13 0.70
CA TYR A 197 4.03 13.07 1.96
C TYR A 197 4.37 11.62 2.24
N ARG A 198 5.65 11.29 2.34
CA ARG A 198 6.12 9.90 2.39
C ARG A 198 6.96 9.62 3.63
N LEU A 199 6.65 8.51 4.28
CA LEU A 199 7.50 7.91 5.30
C LEU A 199 7.87 6.50 4.85
N ASN A 200 9.17 6.20 4.79
CA ASN A 200 9.60 4.80 4.79
C ASN A 200 9.97 4.43 6.22
N VAL A 201 9.43 3.32 6.68
CA VAL A 201 9.58 2.78 8.02
C VAL A 201 10.43 1.53 7.92
N SER A 202 11.45 1.46 8.77
CA SER A 202 12.34 0.30 8.82
C SER A 202 11.58 -0.93 9.36
N LEU A 203 12.17 -2.11 9.17
CA LEU A 203 11.64 -3.34 9.74
C LEU A 203 12.01 -3.53 11.23
N ASP A 204 12.63 -2.53 11.86
CA ASP A 204 12.85 -2.56 13.30
C ASP A 204 11.57 -2.14 14.02
N PHE A 205 11.00 -3.07 14.81
CA PHE A 205 9.76 -2.86 15.55
C PHE A 205 9.82 -1.64 16.47
N ALA A 206 10.96 -1.42 17.14
CA ALA A 206 11.11 -0.31 18.08
C ALA A 206 11.14 1.04 17.33
N ASP A 207 11.85 1.11 16.21
CA ASP A 207 11.88 2.28 15.33
C ASP A 207 10.51 2.56 14.71
N ALA A 208 9.85 1.52 14.16
CA ALA A 208 8.53 1.64 13.56
C ALA A 208 7.49 2.18 14.55
N LYS A 209 7.42 1.58 15.74
CA LYS A 209 6.50 2.02 16.80
C LYS A 209 6.77 3.47 17.21
N LYS A 210 8.04 3.86 17.35
CA LYS A 210 8.42 5.24 17.69
C LYS A 210 8.02 6.23 16.60
N ARG A 211 8.21 5.86 15.33
CA ARG A 211 7.81 6.70 14.19
C ARG A 211 6.29 6.88 14.14
N PHE A 212 5.51 5.82 14.36
CA PHE A 212 4.05 5.91 14.36
C PHE A 212 3.49 6.73 15.52
N ALA A 213 4.01 6.55 16.73
CA ALA A 213 3.67 7.40 17.86
C ALA A 213 3.98 8.89 17.57
N CYS A 214 5.10 9.17 16.90
CA CYS A 214 5.42 10.53 16.47
C CYS A 214 4.40 11.07 15.45
N LEU A 215 4.00 10.30 14.45
CA LEU A 215 3.01 10.76 13.47
C LEU A 215 1.67 11.11 14.14
N GLU A 216 1.24 10.30 15.12
CA GLU A 216 0.03 10.55 15.90
C GLU A 216 0.14 11.82 16.75
N GLU A 217 1.19 11.92 17.58
CA GLU A 217 1.41 13.07 18.47
C GLU A 217 1.47 14.40 17.69
N GLN A 218 2.04 14.36 16.49
CA GLN A 218 2.22 15.53 15.64
C GLN A 218 1.04 15.82 14.71
N GLY A 219 -0.03 15.02 14.76
CA GLY A 219 -1.22 15.24 13.95
C GLY A 219 -0.95 15.11 12.45
N TRP A 220 -0.18 14.09 12.05
CA TRP A 220 0.12 13.84 10.63
C TRP A 220 -1.16 13.67 9.83
N ILE A 221 -2.16 12.99 10.39
CA ILE A 221 -3.51 12.87 9.82
C ILE A 221 -4.37 14.03 10.35
N ASP A 222 -4.83 14.87 9.44
CA ASP A 222 -5.57 16.10 9.74
C ASP A 222 -6.77 16.31 8.81
N GLY A 223 -7.49 17.43 8.98
CA GLY A 223 -8.66 17.76 8.15
C GLY A 223 -8.35 17.96 6.64
N GLN A 224 -7.08 18.11 6.27
CA GLN A 224 -6.61 18.21 4.89
C GLN A 224 -6.38 16.85 4.24
N THR A 225 -6.23 15.80 5.05
CA THR A 225 -5.94 14.45 4.58
C THR A 225 -7.12 13.87 3.80
N ARG A 226 -6.86 13.28 2.64
CA ARG A 226 -7.87 12.65 1.77
C ARG A 226 -7.61 11.20 1.47
N GLY A 227 -6.40 10.73 1.71
CA GLY A 227 -6.06 9.34 1.52
C GLY A 227 -4.71 9.05 2.15
N ILE A 228 -4.57 7.83 2.64
CA ILE A 228 -3.33 7.25 3.11
C ILE A 228 -3.19 5.92 2.40
N LEU A 229 -2.00 5.65 1.88
CA LEU A 229 -1.65 4.40 1.26
C LEU A 229 -0.57 3.74 2.11
N VAL A 230 -0.82 2.50 2.51
CA VAL A 230 0.15 1.66 3.19
C VAL A 230 0.64 0.61 2.22
N ARG A 231 1.95 0.58 1.94
CA ARG A 231 2.54 -0.33 0.96
C ARG A 231 3.76 -1.06 1.52
N PHE A 232 3.86 -2.35 1.24
CA PHE A 232 5.05 -3.16 1.49
C PHE A 232 5.09 -4.36 0.54
N ILE A 233 6.24 -5.03 0.49
CA ILE A 233 6.42 -6.25 -0.29
C ILE A 233 6.51 -7.42 0.68
N ALA A 234 5.63 -8.40 0.54
CA ALA A 234 5.71 -9.68 1.22
C ALA A 234 6.30 -10.74 0.29
N LEU A 235 7.09 -11.64 0.85
CA LEU A 235 7.61 -12.84 0.18
C LEU A 235 7.05 -14.06 0.90
N ASP A 236 6.31 -14.88 0.17
CA ASP A 236 5.93 -16.23 0.58
C ASP A 236 7.08 -17.18 0.24
N ARG A 237 7.72 -17.72 1.28
CA ARG A 237 8.86 -18.64 1.17
C ARG A 237 8.47 -20.03 0.68
N VAL A 238 7.23 -20.47 0.91
CA VAL A 238 6.78 -21.82 0.51
C VAL A 238 6.53 -21.86 -0.99
N ASN A 239 5.91 -20.80 -1.51
CA ASN A 239 5.54 -20.71 -2.92
C ASN A 239 6.53 -19.90 -3.77
N ASP A 240 7.58 -19.34 -3.14
CA ASP A 240 8.53 -18.39 -3.75
C ASP A 240 7.82 -17.23 -4.48
N LEU A 241 6.75 -16.73 -3.85
CA LEU A 241 5.87 -15.71 -4.43
C LEU A 241 6.11 -14.35 -3.79
N MET A 242 6.38 -13.35 -4.61
CA MET A 242 6.48 -11.95 -4.17
C MET A 242 5.14 -11.25 -4.38
N VAL A 243 4.60 -10.69 -3.30
CA VAL A 243 3.30 -10.02 -3.28
C VAL A 243 3.50 -8.55 -2.92
N ASN A 244 3.03 -7.66 -3.78
CA ASN A 244 2.93 -6.24 -3.48
C ASN A 244 1.62 -5.99 -2.72
N VAL A 245 1.73 -5.68 -1.44
CA VAL A 245 0.57 -5.43 -0.57
C VAL A 245 0.33 -3.92 -0.51
N GLN A 246 -0.91 -3.53 -0.81
CA GLN A 246 -1.35 -2.15 -0.77
C GLN A 246 -2.74 -2.05 -0.14
N MET A 247 -2.91 -1.10 0.78
CA MET A 247 -4.15 -0.83 1.51
C MET A 247 -4.42 0.67 1.54
#